data_AF-A0A6J4KY28-F1
#
_entry.id   AF-A0A6J4KY28-F1
#
_cell.length_a   1.000
_cell.length_b   1.000
_cell.length_c   1.000
_cell.angle_alpha   90.00
_cell.angle_beta   90.00
_cell.angle_gamma   90.00
#
_symmetry.space_group_name_H-M   'P 1'
#
loop_
_entity.id
_entity.type
_entity.pdbx_description
1 polymer ?
#
loop_
_entity_poly.entity_id
_entity_poly.type
_entity_poly.pdbx_seq_one_letter_code
_entity_poly.pdbx_strand_id
1 'polypeptide(L)'
;GNESGYGPNHDAMAGWIRHRDPGRPLHYEGAISNVDNSGGHGEQHRHWSRGYAATDLLSPMYASIDAIVSWVTNMDDPRPLILCEYAHAMGNSTGSLADYYHAFETYHGLQGGFIWEWLDHGIKMSAPDGTPYWVYGGDFGDQPNDRNFVADGMVWPDRTPHPGLTEFKYLTQPVRAELIDVERGRVRVRNRRYWSDLSDLQGEWALRRNGETLQQGEIPSVPVAAQAEVEIDLPIEWPQDGETFVDVRWTTREATPWAAAGNVVAWEQLAGPVQFEVTRHNAAMDAVVTEQDASILLVRGEQRIAFDTAGTVRVGDGETIIKGPRANIWRAPTDNDNLQI
;
A
#
# COMPACT_ATOMS: atom_id res chain seq x y z
N GLY A 1 14.87 22.16 9.84
CA GLY A 1 16.03 21.52 9.19
C GLY A 1 15.87 20.01 9.27
N ASN A 2 16.90 19.25 8.91
CA ASN A 2 16.90 17.78 8.98
C ASN A 2 18.24 17.27 9.53
N GLU A 3 18.24 16.19 10.30
CA GLU A 3 19.44 15.41 10.68
C GLU A 3 20.71 16.23 11.02
N SER A 4 20.57 17.28 11.83
CA SER A 4 21.67 18.21 12.17
C SER A 4 21.99 18.22 13.67
N GLY A 5 21.65 17.13 14.37
CA GLY A 5 21.75 17.02 15.83
C GLY A 5 20.80 17.97 16.56
N TYR A 6 21.10 18.33 17.80
CA TYR A 6 20.32 19.31 18.57
C TYR A 6 21.21 20.10 19.51
N GLY A 7 20.93 21.39 19.68
CA GLY A 7 21.75 22.28 20.50
C GLY A 7 21.25 23.72 20.52
N PRO A 8 21.95 24.63 21.24
CA PRO A 8 21.46 25.98 21.57
C PRO A 8 21.10 26.85 20.36
N ASN A 9 21.74 26.63 19.21
CA ASN A 9 21.39 27.34 17.98
C ASN A 9 19.95 27.02 17.53
N HIS A 10 19.50 25.77 17.69
CA HIS A 10 18.14 25.36 17.38
C HIS A 10 17.14 26.02 18.33
N ASP A 11 17.45 26.09 19.63
CA ASP A 11 16.59 26.76 20.62
C ASP A 11 16.47 28.26 20.33
N ALA A 12 17.59 28.92 19.97
CA ALA A 12 17.58 30.34 19.60
C ALA A 12 16.75 30.60 18.34
N MET A 13 16.89 29.76 17.31
CA MET A 13 16.06 29.84 16.10
C MET A 13 14.57 29.60 16.41
N ALA A 14 14.25 28.59 17.22
CA ALA A 14 12.88 28.31 17.64
C ALA A 14 12.26 29.49 18.42
N GLY A 15 13.00 30.07 19.36
CA GLY A 15 12.59 31.26 20.10
C GLY A 15 12.32 32.46 19.20
N TRP A 16 13.20 32.70 18.21
CA TRP A 16 13.00 33.77 17.22
C TRP A 16 11.75 33.53 16.36
N ILE A 17 11.54 32.31 15.85
CA ILE A 17 10.39 31.99 15.00
C ILE A 17 9.09 32.17 15.79
N ARG A 18 9.01 31.64 17.02
CA ARG A 18 7.80 31.80 17.86
C ARG A 18 7.49 33.27 18.16
N HIS A 19 8.52 34.12 18.34
CA HIS A 19 8.31 35.55 18.49
C HIS A 19 7.80 36.20 17.20
N ARG A 20 8.33 35.80 16.04
CA ARG A 20 8.03 36.40 14.74
C ARG A 20 6.69 35.93 14.14
N ASP A 21 6.30 34.70 14.38
CA ASP A 21 5.11 34.05 13.82
C ASP A 21 4.55 32.99 14.79
N PRO A 22 3.78 33.40 15.81
CA PRO A 22 3.21 32.47 16.79
C PRO A 22 2.02 31.65 16.24
N GLY A 23 1.60 31.88 14.99
CA GLY A 23 0.43 31.22 14.40
C GLY A 23 0.69 29.82 13.84
N ARG A 24 1.94 29.33 13.90
CA ARG A 24 2.35 28.04 13.33
C ARG A 24 3.14 27.21 14.37
N PRO A 25 2.91 25.89 14.44
CA PRO A 25 3.71 25.00 15.27
C PRO A 25 5.11 24.84 14.68
N LEU A 26 6.07 24.56 15.56
CA LEU A 26 7.43 24.16 15.21
C LEU A 26 7.56 22.64 15.17
N HIS A 27 8.36 22.17 14.23
CA HIS A 27 8.74 20.78 14.08
C HIS A 27 10.26 20.69 13.93
N TYR A 28 10.89 19.84 14.74
CA TYR A 28 12.27 19.43 14.52
C TYR A 28 12.56 18.05 15.13
N GLU A 29 12.74 17.04 14.27
CA GLU A 29 13.05 15.67 14.67
C GLU A 29 14.34 15.58 15.51
N GLY A 30 15.40 16.30 15.13
CA GLY A 30 16.68 16.29 15.84
C GLY A 30 16.55 16.61 17.35
N ALA A 31 15.57 17.44 17.72
CA ALA A 31 15.30 17.78 19.11
C ALA A 31 14.83 16.57 19.94
N ILE A 32 14.17 15.60 19.33
CA ILE A 32 13.64 14.38 19.98
C ILE A 32 14.44 13.11 19.63
N SER A 33 15.36 13.20 18.67
CA SER A 33 16.08 12.05 18.14
C SER A 33 17.31 11.66 18.95
N ASN A 34 17.70 10.40 18.86
CA ASN A 34 18.81 9.87 19.66
C ASN A 34 20.16 9.86 18.95
N VAL A 35 20.31 10.65 17.89
CA VAL A 35 21.55 10.67 17.11
C VAL A 35 22.64 11.44 17.87
N ASP A 36 23.31 10.76 18.79
CA ASP A 36 24.65 11.09 19.24
C ASP A 36 25.69 10.61 18.20
N ASN A 37 25.56 11.03 16.93
CA ASN A 37 26.52 10.75 15.83
C ASN A 37 27.03 9.29 15.68
N SER A 38 26.41 8.29 16.32
CA SER A 38 26.97 6.94 16.46
C SER A 38 26.35 5.89 15.52
N GLY A 39 25.42 6.29 14.64
CA GLY A 39 24.94 5.45 13.53
C GLY A 39 24.12 4.21 13.92
N GLY A 40 23.59 4.14 15.15
CA GLY A 40 22.78 3.02 15.60
C GLY A 40 21.27 3.26 15.44
N HIS A 41 20.61 2.56 14.52
CA HIS A 41 19.13 2.50 14.39
C HIS A 41 18.46 1.64 15.49
N GLY A 42 19.02 1.61 16.69
CA GLY A 42 18.54 0.75 17.78
C GLY A 42 17.35 1.36 18.52
N GLU A 43 16.31 0.55 18.75
CA GLU A 43 15.12 0.87 19.56
C GLU A 43 15.40 1.36 20.99
N GLN A 44 16.63 1.15 21.50
CA GLN A 44 16.95 1.17 22.92
C GLN A 44 17.11 2.57 23.53
N HIS A 45 17.11 3.63 22.73
CA HIS A 45 17.17 4.98 23.26
C HIS A 45 16.23 5.90 22.47
N ARG A 46 14.97 6.03 22.89
CA ARG A 46 14.04 7.04 22.36
C ARG A 46 13.87 8.13 23.41
N HIS A 47 14.47 9.29 23.22
CA HIS A 47 14.26 10.46 24.08
C HIS A 47 13.18 11.40 23.54
N TRP A 48 12.02 10.86 23.15
CA TRP A 48 10.91 11.67 22.66
C TRP A 48 10.38 12.64 23.74
N SER A 49 10.68 12.40 25.02
CA SER A 49 10.35 13.27 26.17
C SER A 49 11.18 14.55 26.29
N ARG A 50 11.97 14.93 25.28
CA ARG A 50 12.79 16.16 25.29
C ARG A 50 12.41 17.10 24.13
N GLY A 51 13.15 18.18 23.97
CA GLY A 51 13.07 19.01 22.76
C GLY A 51 11.91 20.01 22.74
N TYR A 52 11.16 20.17 23.84
CA TYR A 52 10.05 21.13 23.97
C TYR A 52 10.42 22.57 23.56
N ALA A 53 11.68 22.97 23.76
CA ALA A 53 12.16 24.28 23.37
C ALA A 53 12.22 24.48 21.84
N ALA A 54 12.30 23.41 21.05
CA ALA A 54 12.52 23.46 19.60
C ALA A 54 11.45 22.76 18.75
N THR A 55 10.59 21.93 19.34
CA THR A 55 9.50 21.25 18.62
C THR A 55 8.22 21.22 19.44
N ASP A 56 7.09 21.48 18.78
CA ASP A 56 5.73 21.46 19.34
C ASP A 56 5.02 20.12 19.03
N LEU A 57 5.67 19.24 18.27
CA LEU A 57 5.16 17.91 17.90
C LEU A 57 6.27 16.86 17.99
N LEU A 58 5.87 15.61 18.22
CA LEU A 58 6.73 14.45 18.15
C LEU A 58 6.79 13.96 16.72
N SER A 59 7.99 13.81 16.19
CA SER A 59 8.19 13.53 14.76
C SER A 59 9.36 12.62 14.46
N PRO A 60 9.37 11.39 14.99
CA PRO A 60 10.48 10.50 14.72
C PRO A 60 10.50 10.08 13.25
N MET A 61 11.69 9.80 12.74
CA MET A 61 11.90 9.12 11.46
C MET A 61 11.86 7.61 11.66
N TYR A 62 11.14 6.89 10.80
CA TYR A 62 11.12 5.42 10.71
C TYR A 62 10.86 4.67 12.03
N ALA A 63 10.11 5.26 12.96
CA ALA A 63 9.74 4.59 14.19
C ALA A 63 8.77 3.43 13.90
N SER A 64 8.98 2.28 14.56
CA SER A 64 8.09 1.13 14.47
C SER A 64 6.67 1.47 14.94
N ILE A 65 5.67 0.77 14.41
CA ILE A 65 4.26 0.95 14.81
C ILE A 65 4.10 0.72 16.32
N ASP A 66 4.72 -0.32 16.85
CA ASP A 66 4.71 -0.62 18.29
C ASP A 66 5.28 0.54 19.13
N ALA A 67 6.28 1.24 18.61
CA ALA A 67 6.87 2.39 19.28
C ALA A 67 5.91 3.56 19.44
N ILE A 68 5.31 3.95 18.32
CA ILE A 68 4.44 5.13 18.28
C ILE A 68 3.18 4.86 19.08
N VAL A 69 2.63 3.64 19.00
CA VAL A 69 1.49 3.19 19.80
C VAL A 69 1.87 3.19 21.28
N SER A 70 2.96 2.51 21.65
CA SER A 70 3.42 2.46 23.05
C SER A 70 3.65 3.85 23.63
N TRP A 71 4.16 4.80 22.86
CA TRP A 71 4.37 6.16 23.33
C TRP A 71 3.05 6.85 23.66
N VAL A 72 2.12 6.91 22.70
CA VAL A 72 0.85 7.64 22.91
C VAL A 72 -0.07 6.98 23.93
N THR A 73 0.09 5.68 24.20
CA THR A 73 -0.73 4.99 25.20
C THR A 73 -0.15 5.02 26.61
N ASN A 74 1.18 5.11 26.76
CA ASN A 74 1.84 4.93 28.06
C ASN A 74 2.53 6.19 28.59
N MET A 75 2.74 7.22 27.77
CA MET A 75 3.42 8.45 28.16
C MET A 75 2.44 9.62 28.27
N ASP A 76 2.63 10.47 29.27
CA ASP A 76 1.92 11.74 29.42
C ASP A 76 2.68 12.85 28.69
N ASP A 77 2.65 12.84 27.36
CA ASP A 77 3.20 13.88 26.50
C ASP A 77 2.04 14.60 25.77
N PRO A 78 1.87 15.91 25.92
CA PRO A 78 0.76 16.63 25.31
C PRO A 78 0.94 16.89 23.81
N ARG A 79 2.13 16.62 23.26
CA ARG A 79 2.43 16.88 21.85
C ARG A 79 1.85 15.76 20.97
N PRO A 80 1.22 16.09 19.83
CA PRO A 80 0.82 15.08 18.86
C PRO A 80 2.04 14.44 18.21
N LEU A 81 1.89 13.20 17.73
CA LEU A 81 2.90 12.46 17.00
C LEU A 81 2.56 12.40 15.50
N ILE A 82 3.45 12.96 14.69
CA ILE A 82 3.42 12.96 13.24
C ILE A 82 4.79 12.53 12.73
N LEU A 83 4.91 11.33 12.17
CA LEU A 83 6.18 10.83 11.63
C LEU A 83 6.67 11.75 10.52
N CYS A 84 7.82 12.41 10.68
CA CYS A 84 8.34 13.26 9.61
C CYS A 84 8.85 12.43 8.42
N GLU A 85 9.18 11.16 8.65
CA GLU A 85 9.49 10.16 7.64
C GLU A 85 9.00 8.78 8.12
N TYR A 86 8.28 8.05 7.27
CA TYR A 86 7.93 6.64 7.50
C TYR A 86 7.78 5.90 6.16
N ALA A 87 7.63 4.58 6.22
CA ALA A 87 7.37 3.73 5.06
C ALA A 87 8.32 4.01 3.87
N HIS A 88 9.63 3.84 4.11
CA HIS A 88 10.69 4.04 3.11
C HIS A 88 10.37 3.28 1.80
N ALA A 89 10.20 3.99 0.69
CA ALA A 89 9.61 3.48 -0.55
C ALA A 89 10.62 2.93 -1.57
N MET A 90 11.87 2.71 -1.15
CA MET A 90 12.96 2.17 -1.99
C MET A 90 12.61 0.87 -2.71
N GLY A 91 12.65 0.92 -4.04
CA GLY A 91 12.37 -0.22 -4.90
C GLY A 91 10.99 -0.86 -4.67
N ASN A 92 10.96 -2.17 -4.40
CA ASN A 92 9.71 -2.88 -4.07
C ASN A 92 9.48 -2.89 -2.56
N SER A 93 8.83 -1.84 -2.06
CA SER A 93 8.67 -1.58 -0.62
C SER A 93 7.24 -1.22 -0.23
N THR A 94 7.08 -0.39 0.81
CA THR A 94 5.80 0.11 1.36
C THR A 94 4.88 -0.96 1.95
N GLY A 95 5.48 -2.07 2.41
CA GLY A 95 4.77 -3.03 3.26
C GLY A 95 4.25 -2.38 4.55
N SER A 96 3.18 -2.94 5.12
CA SER A 96 2.55 -2.49 6.37
C SER A 96 1.99 -1.06 6.38
N LEU A 97 1.79 -0.43 5.21
CA LEU A 97 1.08 0.87 5.16
C LEU A 97 -0.31 0.79 5.81
N ALA A 98 -1.06 -0.29 5.57
CA ALA A 98 -2.36 -0.50 6.19
C ALA A 98 -2.28 -0.56 7.73
N ASP A 99 -1.23 -1.15 8.28
CA ASP A 99 -1.02 -1.25 9.73
C ASP A 99 -0.73 0.13 10.36
N TYR A 100 0.06 0.98 9.69
CA TYR A 100 0.26 2.38 10.10
C TYR A 100 -1.06 3.15 10.09
N TYR A 101 -1.85 3.04 9.01
CA TYR A 101 -3.14 3.72 8.91
C TYR A 101 -4.12 3.23 9.98
N HIS A 102 -4.15 1.93 10.27
CA HIS A 102 -4.94 1.38 11.36
C HIS A 102 -4.54 2.02 12.70
N ALA A 103 -3.23 2.14 12.98
CA ALA A 103 -2.75 2.81 14.19
C ALA A 103 -3.16 4.30 14.23
N PHE A 104 -2.97 5.04 13.14
CA PHE A 104 -3.33 6.46 13.03
C PHE A 104 -4.83 6.71 13.25
N GLU A 105 -5.68 5.78 12.80
CA GLU A 105 -7.13 5.90 12.92
C GLU A 105 -7.67 5.43 14.28
N THR A 106 -6.86 4.67 15.04
CA THR A 106 -7.28 4.04 16.30
C THR A 106 -6.81 4.82 17.53
N TYR A 107 -5.56 5.30 17.55
CA TYR A 107 -4.96 5.86 18.76
C TYR A 107 -4.92 7.39 18.72
N HIS A 108 -5.59 8.01 19.69
CA HIS A 108 -5.54 9.46 19.87
C HIS A 108 -4.09 9.94 20.08
N GLY A 109 -3.74 11.06 19.46
CA GLY A 109 -2.38 11.62 19.48
C GLY A 109 -1.52 11.18 18.28
N LEU A 110 -1.82 10.06 17.62
CA LEU A 110 -1.22 9.72 16.33
C LEU A 110 -1.95 10.45 15.21
N GLN A 111 -1.26 11.31 14.47
CA GLN A 111 -1.86 12.15 13.42
C GLN A 111 -1.30 11.88 12.02
N GLY A 112 -0.69 10.71 11.82
CA GLY A 112 -0.15 10.28 10.53
C GLY A 112 1.34 10.51 10.37
N GLY A 113 1.77 10.75 9.13
CA GLY A 113 3.16 10.96 8.80
C GLY A 113 3.38 11.27 7.32
N PHE A 114 4.65 11.43 6.95
CA PHE A 114 5.09 11.69 5.58
C PHE A 114 5.87 10.49 5.05
N ILE A 115 5.39 9.88 3.97
CA ILE A 115 6.10 8.77 3.31
C ILE A 115 7.41 9.29 2.73
N TRP A 116 8.51 8.57 2.97
CA TRP A 116 9.78 8.83 2.31
C TRP A 116 9.92 7.96 1.06
N GLU A 117 9.90 8.50 -0.16
CA GLU A 117 9.62 9.88 -0.56
C GLU A 117 8.78 9.94 -1.84
N TRP A 118 8.63 11.11 -2.45
CA TRP A 118 7.75 11.25 -3.62
C TRP A 118 8.32 10.60 -4.87
N LEU A 119 9.57 10.92 -5.25
CA LEU A 119 10.12 10.74 -6.59
C LEU A 119 11.49 10.06 -6.52
N ASP A 120 11.70 9.03 -7.33
CA ASP A 120 13.05 8.50 -7.55
C ASP A 120 13.97 9.54 -8.19
N HIS A 121 15.17 9.72 -7.63
CA HIS A 121 16.18 10.64 -8.15
C HIS A 121 17.09 10.00 -9.20
N GLY A 122 16.48 9.39 -10.23
CA GLY A 122 17.19 8.83 -11.38
C GLY A 122 17.41 9.85 -12.50
N ILE A 123 18.61 9.89 -13.08
CA ILE A 123 18.92 10.74 -14.23
C ILE A 123 18.67 9.95 -15.53
N LYS A 124 17.99 10.57 -16.50
CA LYS A 124 17.75 9.91 -17.80
C LYS A 124 19.04 9.83 -18.62
N MET A 125 19.41 8.62 -19.03
CA MET A 125 20.44 8.38 -20.04
C MET A 125 19.89 7.53 -21.18
N SER A 126 20.71 7.30 -22.20
CA SER A 126 20.36 6.49 -23.38
C SER A 126 21.48 5.51 -23.67
N ALA A 127 21.12 4.24 -23.88
CA ALA A 127 22.05 3.19 -24.22
C ALA A 127 22.59 3.39 -25.65
N PRO A 128 23.64 2.69 -26.09
CA PRO A 128 24.16 2.82 -27.45
C PRO A 128 23.14 2.55 -28.56
N ASP A 129 22.10 1.77 -28.27
CA ASP A 129 20.97 1.50 -29.18
C ASP A 129 19.83 2.53 -29.11
N GLY A 130 19.96 3.55 -28.25
CA GLY A 130 18.97 4.60 -28.03
C GLY A 130 17.93 4.30 -26.95
N THR A 131 17.97 3.13 -26.31
CA THR A 131 17.02 2.78 -25.24
C THR A 131 17.21 3.69 -24.02
N PRO A 132 16.16 4.39 -23.54
CA PRO A 132 16.28 5.22 -22.35
C PRO A 132 16.37 4.36 -21.10
N TYR A 133 17.21 4.76 -20.15
CA TYR A 133 17.31 4.16 -18.82
C TYR A 133 17.61 5.21 -17.76
N TRP A 134 17.33 4.89 -16.51
CA TRP A 134 17.61 5.75 -15.36
C TRP A 134 18.93 5.31 -14.72
N VAL A 135 19.80 6.27 -14.43
CA VAL A 135 21.08 6.05 -13.74
C VAL A 135 21.09 6.72 -12.37
N TYR A 136 21.94 6.22 -11.49
CA TYR A 136 22.12 6.70 -10.11
C TYR A 136 23.62 6.76 -9.76
N GLY A 137 23.96 6.87 -8.47
CA GLY A 137 25.34 7.00 -8.01
C GLY A 137 26.26 5.88 -8.54
N GLY A 138 27.44 6.25 -9.02
CA GLY A 138 28.44 5.33 -9.59
C GLY A 138 28.37 5.17 -11.12
N ASP A 139 27.22 5.41 -11.76
CA ASP A 139 27.08 5.34 -13.22
C ASP A 139 27.83 6.47 -13.96
N PHE A 140 28.23 7.51 -13.24
CA PHE A 140 29.05 8.62 -13.76
C PHE A 140 30.54 8.47 -13.45
N GLY A 141 30.95 7.37 -12.80
CA GLY A 141 32.31 7.17 -12.32
C GLY A 141 32.66 7.97 -11.06
N ASP A 142 31.66 8.52 -10.38
CA ASP A 142 31.75 9.26 -9.12
C ASP A 142 32.13 8.36 -7.93
N GLN A 143 33.03 8.87 -7.07
CA GLN A 143 33.53 8.17 -5.89
C GLN A 143 33.86 9.16 -4.76
N PRO A 144 33.34 8.95 -3.52
CA PRO A 144 32.42 7.89 -3.11
C PRO A 144 31.00 8.09 -3.68
N ASN A 145 30.19 7.03 -3.68
CA ASN A 145 28.75 7.09 -3.99
C ASN A 145 27.96 6.04 -3.18
N ASP A 146 26.66 6.30 -2.99
CA ASP A 146 25.72 5.43 -2.25
C ASP A 146 24.74 4.71 -3.19
N ARG A 147 25.14 4.50 -4.45
CA ARG A 147 24.42 3.73 -5.47
C ARG A 147 22.96 4.13 -5.62
N ASN A 148 22.02 3.19 -5.44
CA ASN A 148 20.59 3.35 -5.65
C ASN A 148 19.83 3.84 -4.42
N PHE A 149 20.50 4.26 -3.34
CA PHE A 149 19.89 4.90 -2.15
C PHE A 149 19.31 6.31 -2.43
N VAL A 150 19.04 6.61 -3.69
CA VAL A 150 18.37 7.81 -4.18
C VAL A 150 17.07 7.44 -4.91
N ALA A 151 16.76 6.14 -5.01
CA ALA A 151 15.61 5.58 -5.71
C ALA A 151 14.57 5.11 -4.69
N ASP A 152 14.10 6.07 -3.89
CA ASP A 152 13.24 5.88 -2.72
C ASP A 152 11.83 6.44 -2.93
N GLY A 153 11.39 6.57 -4.18
CA GLY A 153 10.16 7.25 -4.55
C GLY A 153 8.90 6.36 -4.59
N MET A 154 7.76 7.01 -4.38
CA MET A 154 6.43 6.46 -4.70
C MET A 154 6.11 6.54 -6.21
N VAL A 155 6.94 7.25 -6.98
CA VAL A 155 6.86 7.34 -8.44
C VAL A 155 8.26 7.31 -9.08
N TRP A 156 8.32 6.77 -10.29
CA TRP A 156 9.52 6.80 -11.16
C TRP A 156 9.96 8.24 -11.48
N PRO A 157 11.20 8.48 -11.98
CA PRO A 157 11.67 9.83 -12.31
C PRO A 157 10.79 10.60 -13.32
N ASP A 158 9.99 9.90 -14.13
CA ASP A 158 9.03 10.49 -15.08
C ASP A 158 7.61 10.69 -14.50
N ARG A 159 7.44 10.44 -13.18
CA ARG A 159 6.20 10.54 -12.39
C ARG A 159 5.19 9.43 -12.66
N THR A 160 5.60 8.36 -13.33
CA THR A 160 4.80 7.14 -13.43
C THR A 160 4.67 6.49 -12.03
N PRO A 161 3.46 6.23 -11.52
CA PRO A 161 3.26 5.63 -10.20
C PRO A 161 3.93 4.28 -10.00
N HIS A 162 4.55 4.08 -8.83
CA HIS A 162 4.85 2.74 -8.32
C HIS A 162 3.56 2.08 -7.77
N PRO A 163 3.51 0.74 -7.69
CA PRO A 163 2.36 0.04 -7.12
C PRO A 163 1.98 0.52 -5.71
N GLY A 164 2.97 0.87 -4.87
CA GLY A 164 2.76 1.40 -3.52
C GLY A 164 1.91 2.67 -3.48
N LEU A 165 1.93 3.51 -4.53
CA LEU A 165 1.07 4.70 -4.60
C LEU A 165 -0.42 4.34 -4.71
N THR A 166 -0.75 3.18 -5.29
CA THR A 166 -2.14 2.70 -5.35
C THR A 166 -2.64 2.30 -3.97
N GLU A 167 -1.79 1.65 -3.17
CA GLU A 167 -2.09 1.31 -1.78
C GLU A 167 -2.31 2.57 -0.93
N PHE A 168 -1.42 3.55 -1.04
CA PHE A 168 -1.58 4.84 -0.36
C PHE A 168 -2.87 5.57 -0.77
N LYS A 169 -3.21 5.56 -2.08
CA LYS A 169 -4.47 6.13 -2.58
C LYS A 169 -5.68 5.46 -1.95
N TYR A 170 -5.67 4.13 -1.83
CA TYR A 170 -6.74 3.38 -1.18
C TYR A 170 -6.84 3.70 0.31
N LEU A 171 -5.72 3.74 1.04
CA LEU A 171 -5.74 4.00 2.49
C LEU A 171 -6.20 5.43 2.82
N THR A 172 -5.85 6.41 1.99
CA THR A 172 -6.18 7.84 2.18
C THR A 172 -7.55 8.26 1.64
N GLN A 173 -8.27 7.36 0.95
CA GLN A 173 -9.52 7.74 0.28
C GLN A 173 -10.55 8.37 1.24
N PRO A 174 -11.33 9.36 0.76
CA PRO A 174 -12.21 10.17 1.60
C PRO A 174 -13.52 9.47 2.00
N VAL A 175 -13.82 8.30 1.41
CA VAL A 175 -15.05 7.54 1.65
C VAL A 175 -14.69 6.11 2.03
N ARG A 176 -15.36 5.55 3.04
CA ARG A 176 -15.34 4.12 3.33
C ARG A 176 -16.73 3.56 3.19
N ALA A 177 -16.79 2.30 2.79
CA ALA A 177 -18.05 1.58 2.65
C ALA A 177 -17.94 0.19 3.28
N GLU A 178 -19.01 -0.24 3.91
CA GLU A 178 -19.11 -1.56 4.55
C GLU A 178 -20.47 -2.16 4.24
N LEU A 179 -20.54 -3.42 3.82
CA LEU A 179 -21.79 -4.15 3.67
C LEU A 179 -22.23 -4.64 5.06
N ILE A 180 -23.24 -3.99 5.64
CA ILE A 180 -23.68 -4.22 7.03
C ILE A 180 -24.92 -5.12 7.14
N ASP A 181 -25.67 -5.30 6.05
CA ASP A 181 -26.74 -6.28 5.93
C ASP A 181 -26.67 -6.89 4.52
N VAL A 182 -26.15 -8.11 4.44
CA VAL A 182 -25.95 -8.82 3.17
C VAL A 182 -27.29 -9.11 2.51
N GLU A 183 -28.28 -9.62 3.25
CA GLU A 183 -29.57 -10.02 2.68
C GLU A 183 -30.29 -8.87 2.00
N ARG A 184 -30.22 -7.67 2.58
CA ARG A 184 -30.84 -6.45 2.03
C ARG A 184 -29.95 -5.66 1.08
N GLY A 185 -28.67 -6.00 0.95
CA GLY A 185 -27.71 -5.18 0.22
C GLY A 185 -27.46 -3.82 0.87
N ARG A 186 -27.54 -3.72 2.21
CA ARG A 186 -27.37 -2.46 2.94
C ARG A 186 -25.90 -2.13 3.15
N VAL A 187 -25.49 -0.98 2.65
CA VAL A 187 -24.13 -0.45 2.78
C VAL A 187 -24.12 0.74 3.72
N ARG A 188 -23.20 0.74 4.68
CA ARG A 188 -22.83 1.91 5.47
C ARG A 188 -21.76 2.69 4.71
N VAL A 189 -22.02 3.96 4.44
CA VAL A 189 -21.08 4.88 3.80
C VAL A 189 -20.62 5.91 4.82
N ARG A 190 -19.29 6.01 5.03
CA ARG A 190 -18.65 6.94 5.96
C ARG A 190 -17.89 8.02 5.22
N ASN A 191 -18.16 9.28 5.55
CA ASN A 191 -17.37 10.43 5.10
C ASN A 191 -16.16 10.64 6.03
N ARG A 192 -14.94 10.49 5.50
CA ARG A 192 -13.69 10.68 6.24
C ARG A 192 -13.10 12.10 6.13
N ARG A 193 -13.75 12.99 5.39
CA ARG A 193 -13.34 14.40 5.25
C ARG A 193 -13.71 15.19 6.50
N TYR A 194 -12.91 16.19 6.84
CA TYR A 194 -13.09 16.99 8.04
C TYR A 194 -13.91 18.27 7.84
N TRP A 195 -14.14 18.71 6.59
CA TRP A 195 -14.75 20.01 6.31
C TRP A 195 -15.89 20.00 5.29
N SER A 196 -15.89 19.08 4.34
CA SER A 196 -16.91 19.00 3.28
C SER A 196 -17.74 17.74 3.39
N ASP A 197 -18.98 17.81 2.87
CA ASP A 197 -19.82 16.64 2.65
C ASP A 197 -19.33 15.82 1.43
N LEU A 198 -20.14 14.87 0.97
CA LEU A 198 -19.87 14.03 -0.21
C LEU A 198 -20.68 14.45 -1.46
N SER A 199 -21.28 15.64 -1.46
CA SER A 199 -22.17 16.09 -2.54
C SER A 199 -21.46 16.30 -3.88
N ASP A 200 -20.15 16.56 -3.84
CA ASP A 200 -19.24 16.67 -4.99
C ASP A 200 -18.88 15.32 -5.64
N LEU A 201 -19.31 14.19 -5.05
CA LEU A 201 -19.01 12.85 -5.53
C LEU A 201 -20.24 12.12 -6.09
N GLN A 202 -20.03 11.33 -7.14
CA GLN A 202 -20.99 10.35 -7.65
C GLN A 202 -20.54 8.96 -7.22
N GLY A 203 -21.43 8.25 -6.50
CA GLY A 203 -21.22 6.85 -6.14
C GLY A 203 -21.91 5.92 -7.13
N GLU A 204 -21.32 4.76 -7.36
CA GLU A 204 -21.87 3.68 -8.19
C GLU A 204 -21.45 2.32 -7.63
N TRP A 205 -22.24 1.30 -7.94
CA TRP A 205 -22.04 -0.07 -7.46
C TRP A 205 -22.17 -1.07 -8.62
N ALA A 206 -21.47 -2.20 -8.50
CA ALA A 206 -21.58 -3.34 -9.41
C ALA A 206 -21.52 -4.66 -8.62
N LEU A 207 -22.58 -5.48 -8.74
CA LEU A 207 -22.56 -6.85 -8.25
C LEU A 207 -21.76 -7.72 -9.22
N ARG A 208 -20.71 -8.35 -8.70
CA ARG A 208 -19.87 -9.32 -9.39
C ARG A 208 -20.23 -10.73 -8.95
N ARG A 209 -20.19 -11.67 -9.89
CA ARG A 209 -20.23 -13.11 -9.64
C ARG A 209 -19.08 -13.77 -10.39
N ASN A 210 -18.18 -14.44 -9.68
CA ASN A 210 -16.98 -15.06 -10.27
C ASN A 210 -16.20 -14.10 -11.20
N GLY A 211 -16.15 -12.81 -10.84
CA GLY A 211 -15.50 -11.75 -11.63
C GLY A 211 -16.35 -11.09 -12.73
N GLU A 212 -17.52 -11.63 -13.05
CA GLU A 212 -18.42 -11.07 -14.08
C GLU A 212 -19.47 -10.12 -13.46
N THR A 213 -19.75 -8.98 -14.10
CA THR A 213 -20.81 -8.06 -13.63
C THR A 213 -22.19 -8.63 -13.94
N LEU A 214 -23.03 -8.78 -12.92
CA LEU A 214 -24.43 -9.19 -13.07
C LEU A 214 -25.39 -8.00 -13.02
N GLN A 215 -25.17 -7.10 -12.09
CA GLN A 215 -25.99 -5.91 -11.86
C GLN A 215 -25.10 -4.72 -11.58
N GLN A 216 -25.58 -3.52 -11.91
CA GLN A 216 -24.88 -2.27 -11.60
C GLN A 216 -25.88 -1.14 -11.48
N GLY A 217 -25.52 -0.10 -10.75
CA GLY A 217 -26.36 1.08 -10.59
C GLY A 217 -25.63 2.22 -9.90
N GLU A 218 -26.34 3.32 -9.71
CA GLU A 218 -25.85 4.45 -8.94
C GLU A 218 -26.14 4.29 -7.45
N ILE A 219 -25.23 4.79 -6.61
CA ILE A 219 -25.50 4.97 -5.19
C ILE A 219 -26.23 6.32 -5.04
N PRO A 220 -27.43 6.36 -4.43
CA PRO A 220 -28.16 7.60 -4.24
C PRO A 220 -27.30 8.72 -3.64
N SER A 221 -27.33 9.90 -4.25
CA SER A 221 -26.62 11.06 -3.73
C SER A 221 -27.31 11.56 -2.47
N VAL A 222 -26.67 11.35 -1.31
CA VAL A 222 -27.12 11.85 -0.02
C VAL A 222 -26.02 12.76 0.55
N PRO A 223 -26.33 13.97 1.03
CA PRO A 223 -25.37 14.81 1.72
C PRO A 223 -24.91 14.14 3.03
N VAL A 224 -23.75 13.48 3.00
CA VAL A 224 -23.12 12.92 4.20
C VAL A 224 -22.16 13.96 4.76
N ALA A 225 -22.53 14.62 5.85
CA ALA A 225 -21.71 15.65 6.49
C ALA A 225 -20.30 15.15 6.83
N ALA A 226 -19.34 16.06 7.01
CA ALA A 226 -17.99 15.73 7.42
C ALA A 226 -17.98 14.82 8.67
N GLN A 227 -17.17 13.76 8.64
CA GLN A 227 -17.07 12.74 9.69
C GLN A 227 -18.37 11.93 9.98
N ALA A 228 -19.45 12.13 9.21
CA ALA A 228 -20.71 11.42 9.42
C ALA A 228 -20.83 10.13 8.59
N GLU A 229 -21.86 9.35 8.88
CA GLU A 229 -22.19 8.09 8.22
C GLU A 229 -23.66 8.05 7.79
N VAL A 230 -23.95 7.27 6.74
CA VAL A 230 -25.31 7.00 6.28
C VAL A 230 -25.44 5.54 5.86
N GLU A 231 -26.63 4.97 6.02
CA GLU A 231 -26.96 3.63 5.51
C GLU A 231 -27.81 3.73 4.24
N ILE A 232 -27.46 2.94 3.23
CA ILE A 232 -28.10 2.95 1.92
C ILE A 232 -28.40 1.50 1.53
N ASP A 233 -29.66 1.21 1.19
CA ASP A 233 -30.05 -0.07 0.61
C ASP A 233 -29.76 -0.04 -0.89
N LEU A 234 -28.88 -0.92 -1.37
CA LEU A 234 -28.65 -1.14 -2.80
C LEU A 234 -29.65 -2.19 -3.31
N PRO A 235 -30.29 -1.99 -4.47
CA PRO A 235 -31.28 -2.91 -5.01
C PRO A 235 -30.60 -4.13 -5.65
N ILE A 236 -30.00 -4.98 -4.81
CA ILE A 236 -29.22 -6.14 -5.21
C ILE A 236 -30.10 -7.38 -5.19
N GLU A 237 -30.16 -8.09 -6.32
CA GLU A 237 -30.71 -9.43 -6.39
C GLU A 237 -29.57 -10.46 -6.32
N TRP A 238 -29.38 -11.10 -5.15
CA TRP A 238 -28.27 -12.05 -4.98
C TRP A 238 -28.49 -13.33 -5.80
N PRO A 239 -27.46 -13.80 -6.55
CA PRO A 239 -27.52 -15.09 -7.22
C PRO A 239 -27.52 -16.24 -6.20
N GLN A 240 -28.00 -17.40 -6.64
CA GLN A 240 -28.06 -18.62 -5.81
C GLN A 240 -26.78 -19.47 -5.89
N ASP A 241 -25.75 -18.98 -6.59
CA ASP A 241 -24.50 -19.69 -6.81
C ASP A 241 -23.36 -18.74 -7.22
N GLY A 242 -22.13 -19.25 -7.15
CA GLY A 242 -20.88 -18.51 -7.34
C GLY A 242 -20.38 -17.78 -6.09
N GLU A 243 -19.19 -17.21 -6.22
CA GLU A 243 -18.65 -16.21 -5.31
C GLU A 243 -19.11 -14.83 -5.76
N THR A 244 -19.60 -14.02 -4.82
CA THR A 244 -20.13 -12.69 -5.12
C THR A 244 -19.44 -11.58 -4.36
N PHE A 245 -19.34 -10.43 -5.02
CA PHE A 245 -18.82 -9.19 -4.45
C PHE A 245 -19.64 -8.00 -4.93
N VAL A 246 -19.71 -6.94 -4.13
CA VAL A 246 -20.24 -5.65 -4.55
C VAL A 246 -19.07 -4.68 -4.65
N ASP A 247 -18.67 -4.35 -5.87
CA ASP A 247 -17.72 -3.27 -6.13
C ASP A 247 -18.47 -1.96 -5.94
N VAL A 248 -17.98 -1.07 -5.08
CA VAL A 248 -18.50 0.31 -4.95
C VAL A 248 -17.38 1.29 -5.26
N ARG A 249 -17.68 2.37 -5.99
CA ARG A 249 -16.70 3.41 -6.34
C ARG A 249 -17.33 4.80 -6.30
N TRP A 250 -16.51 5.79 -5.92
CA TRP A 250 -16.85 7.20 -5.93
C TRP A 250 -15.94 7.98 -6.86
N THR A 251 -16.55 8.81 -7.70
CA THR A 251 -15.86 9.68 -8.67
C THR A 251 -16.21 11.14 -8.46
N THR A 252 -15.32 12.05 -8.87
CA THR A 252 -15.61 13.49 -8.91
C THR A 252 -16.76 13.76 -9.87
N ARG A 253 -17.79 14.50 -9.45
CA ARG A 253 -18.90 14.90 -10.35
C ARG A 253 -18.45 15.89 -11.41
N GLU A 254 -17.60 16.83 -11.02
CA GLU A 254 -17.13 17.93 -11.86
C GLU A 254 -15.60 17.94 -11.92
N ALA A 255 -15.06 18.67 -12.90
CA ALA A 255 -13.63 18.92 -12.98
C ALA A 255 -13.19 19.83 -11.82
N THR A 256 -12.06 19.50 -11.23
CA THR A 256 -11.40 20.27 -10.16
C THR A 256 -10.03 20.76 -10.67
N PRO A 257 -9.36 21.69 -9.98
CA PRO A 257 -8.02 22.12 -10.37
C PRO A 257 -6.97 20.99 -10.43
N TRP A 258 -7.21 19.85 -9.77
CA TRP A 258 -6.27 18.74 -9.66
C TRP A 258 -6.69 17.47 -10.41
N ALA A 259 -7.95 17.37 -10.86
CA ALA A 259 -8.46 16.22 -11.60
C ALA A 259 -9.64 16.53 -12.51
N ALA A 260 -9.79 15.77 -13.58
CA ALA A 260 -10.98 15.80 -14.43
C ALA A 260 -12.25 15.30 -13.70
N ALA A 261 -13.42 15.59 -14.26
CA ALA A 261 -14.67 14.94 -13.86
C ALA A 261 -14.57 13.41 -14.11
N GLY A 262 -15.19 12.61 -13.25
CA GLY A 262 -15.13 11.15 -13.30
C GLY A 262 -13.86 10.55 -12.70
N ASN A 263 -13.00 11.34 -12.05
CA ASN A 263 -11.80 10.80 -11.41
C ASN A 263 -12.15 9.99 -10.16
N VAL A 264 -11.72 8.72 -10.11
CA VAL A 264 -11.96 7.82 -8.97
C VAL A 264 -11.17 8.28 -7.76
N VAL A 265 -11.88 8.57 -6.66
CA VAL A 265 -11.29 9.02 -5.39
C VAL A 265 -11.46 8.00 -4.27
N ALA A 266 -12.42 7.09 -4.37
CA ALA A 266 -12.59 6.00 -3.41
C ALA A 266 -13.20 4.76 -4.08
N TRP A 267 -12.87 3.58 -3.58
CA TRP A 267 -13.48 2.31 -3.95
C TRP A 267 -13.39 1.29 -2.82
N GLU A 268 -14.31 0.33 -2.81
CA GLU A 268 -14.28 -0.86 -1.96
C GLU A 268 -14.82 -2.06 -2.75
N GLN A 269 -14.38 -3.26 -2.38
CA GLN A 269 -14.98 -4.52 -2.84
C GLN A 269 -15.54 -5.25 -1.62
N LEU A 270 -16.87 -5.33 -1.55
CA LEU A 270 -17.59 -5.83 -0.38
C LEU A 270 -17.98 -7.29 -0.62
N ALA A 271 -17.53 -8.20 0.25
CA ALA A 271 -17.83 -9.63 0.12
C ALA A 271 -19.33 -9.91 0.30
N GLY A 272 -19.94 -10.57 -0.68
CA GLY A 272 -21.33 -11.05 -0.63
C GLY A 272 -21.42 -12.53 -0.26
N PRO A 273 -22.60 -13.16 -0.44
CA PRO A 273 -22.77 -14.59 -0.28
C PRO A 273 -21.87 -15.40 -1.23
N VAL A 274 -21.39 -16.53 -0.74
CA VAL A 274 -20.64 -17.50 -1.54
C VAL A 274 -21.41 -18.82 -1.49
N GLN A 275 -21.84 -19.30 -2.66
CA GLN A 275 -22.52 -20.59 -2.79
C GLN A 275 -21.93 -21.36 -3.95
N PHE A 276 -21.28 -22.49 -3.69
CA PHE A 276 -20.77 -23.36 -4.74
C PHE A 276 -21.42 -24.73 -4.64
N GLU A 277 -22.02 -25.18 -5.74
CA GLU A 277 -22.31 -26.60 -5.90
C GLU A 277 -21.03 -27.34 -6.26
N VAL A 278 -20.47 -28.08 -5.31
CA VAL A 278 -19.33 -28.96 -5.58
C VAL A 278 -19.84 -30.19 -6.33
N THR A 279 -19.81 -30.12 -7.66
CA THR A 279 -20.06 -31.29 -8.49
C THR A 279 -18.86 -32.22 -8.42
N ARG A 280 -18.96 -33.30 -7.64
CA ARG A 280 -17.95 -34.37 -7.66
C ARG A 280 -18.11 -35.16 -8.94
N HIS A 281 -17.23 -34.92 -9.90
CA HIS A 281 -17.10 -35.79 -11.05
C HIS A 281 -16.43 -37.10 -10.64
N ASN A 282 -17.22 -38.12 -10.32
CA ASN A 282 -16.75 -39.51 -10.27
C ASN A 282 -16.58 -40.00 -11.71
N ALA A 283 -15.62 -39.45 -12.45
CA ALA A 283 -15.21 -40.04 -13.71
C ALA A 283 -14.48 -41.35 -13.39
N ALA A 284 -14.94 -42.47 -13.97
CA ALA A 284 -14.10 -43.66 -14.05
C ALA A 284 -12.79 -43.25 -14.75
N MET A 285 -11.65 -43.53 -14.13
CA MET A 285 -10.35 -43.23 -14.73
C MET A 285 -10.09 -44.23 -15.87
N ASP A 286 -10.52 -43.90 -17.07
CA ASP A 286 -10.13 -44.62 -18.31
C ASP A 286 -8.76 -44.12 -18.83
N ALA A 287 -7.87 -43.74 -17.92
CA ALA A 287 -6.51 -43.35 -18.26
C ALA A 287 -5.62 -44.59 -18.27
N VAL A 288 -4.94 -44.84 -19.38
CA VAL A 288 -3.91 -45.87 -19.46
C VAL A 288 -2.64 -45.30 -18.84
N VAL A 289 -2.18 -45.92 -17.76
CA VAL A 289 -0.89 -45.60 -17.13
C VAL A 289 0.14 -46.60 -17.65
N THR A 290 1.21 -46.10 -18.24
CA THR A 290 2.34 -46.92 -18.68
C THR A 290 3.61 -46.42 -18.03
N GLU A 291 4.29 -47.31 -17.31
CA GLU A 291 5.63 -47.06 -16.80
C GLU A 291 6.64 -47.53 -17.85
N GLN A 292 7.50 -46.61 -18.32
CA GLN A 292 8.58 -46.92 -19.26
C GLN A 292 9.87 -46.27 -18.76
N ASP A 293 10.89 -47.11 -18.53
CA ASP A 293 12.20 -46.74 -18.01
C ASP A 293 12.12 -45.91 -16.71
N ALA A 294 12.38 -44.59 -16.84
CA ALA A 294 12.37 -43.59 -15.78
C ALA A 294 11.23 -42.57 -15.98
N SER A 295 10.15 -42.99 -16.63
CA SER A 295 9.00 -42.13 -16.92
C SER A 295 7.65 -42.82 -16.73
N ILE A 296 6.66 -42.04 -16.31
CA ILE A 296 5.26 -42.42 -16.21
C ILE A 296 4.52 -41.69 -17.32
N LEU A 297 3.91 -42.43 -18.25
CA LEU A 297 3.03 -41.90 -19.29
C LEU A 297 1.57 -42.15 -18.90
N LEU A 298 0.79 -41.09 -18.79
CA LEU A 298 -0.67 -41.13 -18.68
C LEU A 298 -1.29 -40.79 -20.03
N VAL A 299 -2.14 -41.69 -20.54
CA VAL A 299 -2.87 -41.49 -21.80
C VAL A 299 -4.37 -41.55 -21.56
N ARG A 300 -5.11 -40.53 -22.01
CA ARG A 300 -6.58 -40.51 -22.00
C ARG A 300 -7.08 -39.93 -23.31
N GLY A 301 -7.63 -40.77 -24.18
CA GLY A 301 -7.97 -40.36 -25.55
C GLY A 301 -6.72 -39.87 -26.29
N GLU A 302 -6.76 -38.64 -26.81
CA GLU A 302 -5.61 -37.98 -27.47
C GLU A 302 -4.65 -37.29 -26.49
N GLN A 303 -5.04 -37.16 -25.21
CA GLN A 303 -4.21 -36.49 -24.22
C GLN A 303 -3.12 -37.42 -23.72
N ARG A 304 -1.89 -36.92 -23.73
CA ARG A 304 -0.69 -37.61 -23.24
C ARG A 304 0.03 -36.71 -22.27
N ILE A 305 0.35 -37.24 -21.09
CA ILE A 305 1.19 -36.54 -20.10
C ILE A 305 2.27 -37.51 -19.66
N ALA A 306 3.53 -37.13 -19.83
CA ALA A 306 4.67 -37.91 -19.38
C ALA A 306 5.41 -37.17 -18.25
N PHE A 307 5.73 -37.91 -17.19
CA PHE A 307 6.54 -37.47 -16.07
C PHE A 307 7.84 -38.25 -16.08
N ASP A 308 8.99 -37.61 -15.96
CA ASP A 308 10.25 -38.32 -15.71
C ASP A 308 10.70 -38.22 -14.24
N THR A 309 11.66 -39.03 -13.83
CA THR A 309 12.25 -39.01 -12.49
C THR A 309 13.00 -37.72 -12.15
N ALA A 310 13.34 -36.89 -13.15
CA ALA A 310 13.91 -35.56 -12.95
C ALA A 310 12.85 -34.48 -12.72
N GLY A 311 11.57 -34.86 -12.71
CA GLY A 311 10.41 -34.01 -12.50
C GLY A 311 9.90 -33.36 -13.79
N THR A 312 10.49 -33.61 -14.95
CA THR A 312 10.04 -33.01 -16.22
C THR A 312 8.63 -33.45 -16.56
N VAL A 313 7.78 -32.50 -16.93
CA VAL A 313 6.42 -32.77 -17.41
C VAL A 313 6.37 -32.46 -18.91
N ARG A 314 5.99 -33.47 -19.71
CA ARG A 314 5.73 -33.33 -21.15
C ARG A 314 4.25 -33.53 -21.40
N VAL A 315 3.66 -32.70 -22.26
CA VAL A 315 2.24 -32.78 -22.64
C VAL A 315 2.15 -32.95 -24.16
N GLY A 316 1.26 -33.82 -24.62
CA GLY A 316 1.12 -34.14 -26.05
C GLY A 316 2.27 -35.02 -26.58
N ASP A 317 2.76 -34.71 -27.79
CA ASP A 317 3.69 -35.56 -28.54
C ASP A 317 5.19 -35.23 -28.33
N GLY A 318 5.54 -34.41 -27.33
CA GLY A 318 6.94 -34.30 -26.88
C GLY A 318 7.47 -32.91 -26.57
N GLU A 319 6.68 -31.83 -26.66
CA GLU A 319 7.15 -30.52 -26.21
C GLU A 319 7.25 -30.49 -24.68
N THR A 320 8.45 -30.16 -24.19
CA THR A 320 8.70 -29.93 -22.77
C THR A 320 8.15 -28.56 -22.43
N ILE A 321 7.02 -28.51 -21.72
CA ILE A 321 6.39 -27.25 -21.33
C ILE A 321 7.04 -26.70 -20.05
N ILE A 322 7.42 -27.59 -19.11
CA ILE A 322 7.95 -27.21 -17.80
C ILE A 322 9.03 -28.22 -17.37
N LYS A 323 10.18 -27.74 -16.87
CA LYS A 323 11.10 -28.56 -16.06
C LYS A 323 10.52 -28.81 -14.65
N GLY A 324 9.34 -29.42 -14.62
CA GLY A 324 8.62 -29.84 -13.43
C GLY A 324 8.16 -28.75 -12.48
N PRO A 325 7.09 -28.99 -11.72
CA PRO A 325 6.90 -28.23 -10.49
C PRO A 325 8.05 -28.59 -9.55
N ARG A 326 8.99 -27.66 -9.38
CA ARG A 326 10.03 -27.72 -8.34
C ARG A 326 9.58 -26.86 -7.18
N ALA A 327 9.84 -27.30 -5.95
CA ALA A 327 9.71 -26.43 -4.81
C ALA A 327 10.64 -25.22 -5.01
N ASN A 328 10.07 -24.02 -5.10
CA ASN A 328 10.83 -22.78 -5.12
C ASN A 328 10.65 -22.08 -3.76
N ILE A 329 11.72 -22.04 -2.98
CA ILE A 329 11.78 -21.36 -1.68
C ILE A 329 12.54 -20.04 -1.75
N TRP A 330 12.69 -19.49 -2.96
CA TRP A 330 13.51 -18.31 -3.24
C TRP A 330 12.77 -17.31 -4.11
N ARG A 331 13.03 -16.02 -3.86
CA ARG A 331 12.63 -14.89 -4.70
C ARG A 331 13.85 -14.00 -4.97
N ALA A 332 13.82 -13.26 -6.08
CA ALA A 332 14.81 -12.20 -6.30
C ALA A 332 14.75 -11.18 -5.14
N PRO A 333 15.90 -10.83 -4.53
CA PRO A 333 15.96 -9.89 -3.42
C PRO A 333 15.46 -8.51 -3.84
N THR A 334 14.74 -7.88 -2.93
CA THR A 334 14.38 -6.46 -2.96
C THR A 334 15.43 -5.64 -2.21
N ASP A 335 15.43 -4.32 -2.37
CA ASP A 335 16.33 -3.43 -1.62
C ASP A 335 16.18 -3.61 -0.09
N ASN A 336 14.97 -3.91 0.37
CA ASN A 336 14.66 -4.19 1.78
C ASN A 336 15.26 -5.51 2.31
N ASP A 337 15.55 -6.49 1.44
CA ASP A 337 16.17 -7.75 1.86
C ASP A 337 17.67 -7.57 2.21
N ASN A 338 18.20 -6.35 2.03
CA ASN A 338 19.46 -5.84 2.55
C ASN A 338 20.69 -6.71 2.18
N LEU A 339 20.72 -7.20 0.94
CA LEU A 339 21.93 -7.79 0.37
C LEU A 339 22.86 -6.66 -0.09
N GLN A 340 23.62 -6.10 0.84
CA GLN A 340 24.78 -5.30 0.48
C GLN A 340 25.80 -6.22 -0.22
N ILE A 341 25.84 -6.21 -1.56
CA ILE A 341 26.88 -6.87 -2.37
C ILE A 341 27.94 -5.86 -2.80
#